data_AF-A0A9X8VLJ4-F1
#
_entry.id   AF-A0A9X8VLJ4-F1
#
_cell.length_a   1.000
_cell.length_b   1.000
_cell.length_c   1.000
_cell.angle_alpha   90.00
_cell.angle_beta   90.00
_cell.angle_gamma   90.00
#
_symmetry.space_group_name_H-M   'P 1'
#
loop_
_entity.id
_entity.type
_entity.pdbx_description
1 polymer ?
#
loop_
_entity_poly.entity_id
_entity_poly.type
_entity_poly.pdbx_seq_one_letter_code
_entity_poly.pdbx_strand_id
1 'polypeptide(L)'
;MSNIPKARYCKVCKARFKPDTIFQWWCCEEHKADYAVMLVGKQREQRAKAQQRKLDKAQKEERKQLRARKQALKTKPKWKAEAQVAFNRYVRIRDAGKPCISCGSTPAQKFGGTMDCGHYRTRGCAAHLSFHLHNAAGQCVRCNRDQSGAQKAFEQGLIERIGLEKVEALNNNNAPRTFTIEYYQRIKSIFTRKARRLEKRRANQLEVAA
;
A
#
# COMPACT_ATOMS: atom_id res chain seq x y z
N MET A 1 4.24 -62.40 -17.68
CA MET A 1 3.14 -62.14 -18.63
C MET A 1 2.71 -60.70 -18.49
N SER A 2 2.76 -59.92 -19.57
CA SER A 2 2.32 -58.52 -19.57
C SER A 2 0.82 -58.47 -19.26
N ASN A 3 0.41 -57.79 -18.18
CA ASN A 3 -0.99 -57.72 -17.75
C ASN A 3 -1.78 -56.75 -18.66
N ILE A 4 -2.19 -57.25 -19.84
CA ILE A 4 -2.95 -56.48 -20.83
C ILE A 4 -4.40 -56.35 -20.35
N PRO A 5 -4.94 -55.12 -20.23
CA PRO A 5 -6.31 -54.93 -19.75
C PRO A 5 -7.35 -55.55 -20.68
N LYS A 6 -8.40 -56.16 -20.11
CA LYS A 6 -9.53 -56.74 -20.87
C LYS A 6 -10.24 -55.71 -21.75
N ALA A 7 -10.26 -54.44 -21.35
CA ALA A 7 -10.79 -53.34 -22.15
C ALA A 7 -10.20 -51.98 -21.71
N ARG A 8 -10.15 -51.01 -22.63
CA ARG A 8 -9.89 -49.59 -22.39
C ARG A 8 -10.82 -48.71 -23.23
N TYR A 9 -10.86 -47.41 -22.92
CA TYR A 9 -11.52 -46.40 -23.75
C TYR A 9 -10.50 -45.66 -24.61
N CYS A 10 -10.79 -45.50 -25.91
CA CYS A 10 -9.99 -44.74 -26.86
C CYS A 10 -9.87 -43.28 -26.39
N LYS A 11 -8.66 -42.72 -26.38
CA LYS A 11 -8.45 -41.34 -25.91
C LYS A 11 -9.01 -40.29 -26.86
N VAL A 12 -9.20 -40.64 -28.13
CA VAL A 12 -9.78 -39.80 -29.19
C VAL A 12 -11.31 -39.88 -29.16
N CYS A 13 -11.92 -40.99 -29.61
CA CYS A 13 -13.37 -41.13 -29.76
C CYS A 13 -14.14 -41.64 -28.53
N LYS A 14 -13.47 -42.00 -27.43
CA LYS A 14 -14.07 -42.59 -26.21
C LYS A 14 -14.78 -43.93 -26.39
N ALA A 15 -14.68 -44.60 -27.54
CA ALA A 15 -15.20 -45.96 -27.71
C ALA A 15 -14.42 -46.99 -26.86
N ARG A 16 -15.11 -48.04 -26.41
CA ARG A 16 -14.51 -49.16 -25.66
C ARG A 16 -13.87 -50.16 -26.64
N PHE A 17 -12.64 -50.60 -26.39
CA PHE A 17 -11.91 -51.56 -27.22
C PHE A 17 -10.99 -52.47 -26.39
N LYS A 18 -10.53 -53.59 -26.97
CA LYS A 18 -9.53 -54.50 -26.36
C LYS A 18 -8.14 -54.12 -26.91
N PRO A 19 -7.19 -53.66 -26.06
CA PRO A 19 -5.84 -53.33 -26.52
C PRO A 19 -4.98 -54.59 -26.73
N ASP A 20 -4.06 -54.54 -27.68
CA ASP A 20 -3.06 -55.56 -27.98
C ASP A 20 -1.79 -55.39 -27.12
N THR A 21 -1.52 -54.15 -26.68
CA THR A 21 -0.39 -53.83 -25.80
C THR A 21 -0.82 -52.95 -24.62
N ILE A 22 -0.04 -52.96 -23.54
CA ILE A 22 -0.34 -52.16 -22.34
C ILE A 22 -0.37 -50.64 -22.59
N PHE A 23 0.32 -50.18 -23.65
CA PHE A 23 0.46 -48.77 -24.04
C PHE A 23 -0.46 -48.35 -25.19
N GLN A 24 -1.34 -49.22 -25.66
CA GLN A 24 -2.32 -48.88 -26.70
C GLN A 24 -3.51 -48.13 -26.08
N TRP A 25 -3.66 -46.87 -26.48
CA TRP A 25 -4.69 -45.95 -25.98
C TRP A 25 -5.66 -45.48 -27.08
N TRP A 26 -5.60 -46.10 -28.27
CA TRP A 26 -6.37 -45.80 -29.47
C TRP A 26 -7.02 -47.09 -29.99
N CYS A 27 -8.17 -46.99 -30.68
CA CYS A 27 -8.91 -48.16 -31.17
C CYS A 27 -8.67 -48.51 -32.65
N CYS A 28 -8.02 -47.65 -33.44
CA CYS A 28 -7.67 -47.87 -34.85
C CYS A 28 -6.44 -47.03 -35.24
N GLU A 29 -5.85 -47.29 -36.42
CA GLU A 29 -4.63 -46.60 -36.89
C GLU A 29 -4.84 -45.09 -37.09
N GLU A 30 -6.03 -44.65 -37.51
CA GLU A 30 -6.39 -43.23 -37.59
C GLU A 30 -6.32 -42.56 -36.20
N HIS A 31 -6.98 -43.14 -35.20
CA HIS A 31 -6.93 -42.63 -33.83
C HIS A 31 -5.56 -42.74 -33.17
N LYS A 32 -4.64 -43.57 -33.68
CA LYS A 32 -3.24 -43.59 -33.24
C LYS A 32 -2.53 -42.31 -33.65
N ALA A 33 -2.71 -41.88 -34.91
CA ALA A 33 -2.16 -40.63 -35.42
C ALA A 33 -2.72 -39.42 -34.65
N ASP A 34 -4.03 -39.36 -34.45
CA ASP A 34 -4.69 -38.30 -33.66
C ASP A 34 -4.18 -38.28 -32.21
N TYR A 35 -4.06 -39.45 -31.58
CA TYR A 35 -3.56 -39.53 -30.21
C TYR A 35 -2.10 -39.07 -30.12
N ALA A 36 -1.27 -39.38 -31.11
CA ALA A 36 0.11 -38.88 -31.18
C ALA A 36 0.13 -37.33 -31.28
N VAL A 37 -0.70 -36.74 -32.13
CA VAL A 37 -0.86 -35.26 -32.23
C VAL A 37 -1.33 -34.65 -30.90
N MET A 38 -2.32 -35.27 -30.24
CA MET A 38 -2.80 -34.83 -28.92
C MET A 38 -1.70 -34.84 -27.86
N LEU A 39 -0.84 -35.86 -27.83
CA LEU A 39 0.27 -35.95 -26.88
C LEU A 39 1.31 -34.85 -27.13
N VAL A 40 1.65 -34.59 -28.39
CA VAL A 40 2.56 -33.50 -28.77
C VAL A 40 1.96 -32.14 -28.38
N GLY A 41 0.66 -31.92 -28.62
CA GLY A 41 -0.05 -30.72 -28.20
C GLY A 41 0.00 -30.48 -26.69
N LYS A 42 -0.31 -31.52 -25.89
CA LYS A 42 -0.19 -31.46 -24.42
C LYS A 42 1.24 -31.19 -23.95
N GLN A 43 2.24 -31.81 -24.58
CA GLN A 43 3.63 -31.59 -24.22
C GLN A 43 4.07 -30.15 -24.54
N ARG A 44 3.65 -29.60 -25.69
CA ARG A 44 3.89 -28.18 -26.05
C ARG A 44 3.24 -27.23 -25.04
N GLU A 45 1.99 -27.47 -24.66
CA GLU A 45 1.28 -26.66 -23.66
C GLU A 45 1.97 -26.70 -22.29
N GLN A 46 2.36 -27.89 -21.82
CA GLN A 46 3.09 -28.05 -20.56
C GLN A 46 4.44 -27.32 -20.56
N ARG A 47 5.19 -27.41 -21.68
CA ARG A 47 6.44 -26.66 -21.86
C ARG A 47 6.21 -25.15 -21.85
N ALA A 48 5.20 -24.65 -22.56
CA ALA A 48 4.84 -23.24 -22.57
C ALA A 48 4.46 -22.74 -21.16
N LYS A 49 3.62 -23.48 -20.41
CA LYS A 49 3.27 -23.14 -19.02
C LYS A 49 4.48 -23.16 -18.10
N ALA A 50 5.39 -24.13 -18.25
CA ALA A 50 6.62 -24.20 -17.46
C ALA A 50 7.55 -23.03 -17.77
N GLN A 51 7.69 -22.64 -19.04
CA GLN A 51 8.47 -21.47 -19.46
C GLN A 51 7.88 -20.18 -18.91
N GLN A 52 6.56 -19.98 -19.01
CA GLN A 52 5.89 -18.80 -18.45
C GLN A 52 6.10 -18.70 -16.93
N ARG A 53 5.93 -19.80 -16.18
CA ARG A 53 6.20 -19.82 -14.74
C ARG A 53 7.64 -19.48 -14.39
N LYS A 54 8.61 -19.91 -15.20
CA LYS A 54 10.02 -19.53 -15.02
C LYS A 54 10.23 -18.03 -15.24
N LEU A 55 9.63 -17.46 -16.29
CA LEU A 55 9.68 -16.02 -16.58
C LEU A 55 9.02 -15.21 -15.45
N ASP A 56 7.83 -15.58 -15.00
CA ASP A 56 7.12 -14.89 -13.91
C ASP A 56 7.92 -14.92 -12.60
N LYS A 57 8.56 -16.06 -12.30
CA LYS A 57 9.43 -16.20 -11.12
C LYS A 57 10.67 -15.31 -11.23
N ALA A 58 11.32 -15.28 -12.40
CA ALA A 58 12.47 -14.42 -12.66
C ALA A 58 12.10 -12.93 -12.52
N GLN A 59 10.99 -12.50 -13.14
CA GLN A 59 10.49 -11.13 -13.04
C GLN A 59 10.13 -10.75 -11.59
N LYS A 60 9.52 -11.67 -10.82
CA LYS A 60 9.20 -11.43 -9.41
C LYS A 60 10.46 -11.22 -8.57
N GLU A 61 11.49 -12.04 -8.78
CA GLU A 61 12.75 -11.90 -8.06
C GLU A 61 13.49 -10.62 -8.47
N GLU A 62 13.54 -10.30 -9.76
CA GLU A 62 14.10 -9.04 -10.27
C GLU A 62 13.41 -7.82 -9.65
N ARG A 63 12.08 -7.80 -9.62
CA ARG A 63 11.30 -6.72 -8.97
C ARG A 63 11.62 -6.60 -7.48
N LYS A 64 11.80 -7.74 -6.79
CA LYS A 64 12.15 -7.77 -5.37
C LYS A 64 13.56 -7.21 -5.15
N GLN A 65 14.54 -7.62 -5.95
CA GLN A 65 15.91 -7.12 -5.89
C GLN A 65 15.97 -5.63 -6.22
N LEU A 66 15.27 -5.18 -7.27
CA LEU A 66 15.19 -3.76 -7.63
C LEU A 66 14.58 -2.93 -6.50
N ARG A 67 13.54 -3.43 -5.84
CA ARG A 67 12.93 -2.77 -4.68
C ARG A 67 13.89 -2.70 -3.49
N ALA A 68 14.61 -3.78 -3.19
CA ALA A 68 15.61 -3.81 -2.14
C ALA A 68 16.75 -2.82 -2.44
N ARG A 69 17.27 -2.81 -3.66
CA ARG A 69 18.31 -1.86 -4.11
C ARG A 69 17.84 -0.41 -4.01
N LYS A 70 16.62 -0.10 -4.49
CA LYS A 70 16.01 1.24 -4.36
C LYS A 70 15.82 1.67 -2.90
N GLN A 71 15.61 0.73 -1.99
CA GLN A 71 15.47 1.00 -0.57
C GLN A 71 16.83 1.20 0.11
N ALA A 72 17.83 0.41 -0.25
CA ALA A 72 19.20 0.54 0.25
C ALA A 72 19.84 1.87 -0.18
N LEU A 73 19.62 2.29 -1.43
CA LEU A 73 20.10 3.57 -1.97
C LEU A 73 19.24 4.78 -1.53
N LYS A 74 18.23 4.58 -0.67
CA LYS A 74 17.34 5.67 -0.29
C LYS A 74 18.02 6.59 0.71
N THR A 75 18.22 7.84 0.28
CA THR A 75 18.85 8.89 1.08
C THR A 75 17.99 9.33 2.28
N LYS A 76 18.65 9.93 3.29
CA LYS A 76 17.99 10.50 4.48
C LYS A 76 16.89 11.52 4.16
N PRO A 77 17.05 12.48 3.22
CA PRO A 77 15.99 13.40 2.83
C PRO A 77 14.75 12.69 2.25
N LYS A 78 14.96 11.63 1.47
CA LYS A 78 13.85 10.85 0.91
C LYS A 78 13.10 10.08 1.99
N TRP A 79 13.80 9.51 2.97
CA TRP A 79 13.15 8.92 4.15
C TRP A 79 12.37 9.96 4.98
N LYS A 80 12.93 11.15 5.20
CA LYS A 80 12.25 12.28 5.86
C LYS A 80 10.96 12.66 5.14
N ALA A 81 11.00 12.78 3.81
CA ALA A 81 9.84 13.11 3.00
C ALA A 81 8.74 12.05 3.10
N GLU A 82 9.08 10.77 3.00
CA GLU A 82 8.11 9.67 3.14
C GLU A 82 7.50 9.60 4.55
N ALA A 83 8.30 9.85 5.59
CA ALA A 83 7.82 9.95 6.97
C ALA A 83 6.83 11.11 7.14
N GLN A 84 7.12 12.27 6.55
CA GLN A 84 6.23 13.43 6.54
C GLN A 84 4.90 13.14 5.85
N VAL A 85 4.94 12.49 4.67
CA VAL A 85 3.71 12.11 3.95
C VAL A 85 2.84 11.18 4.79
N ALA A 86 3.44 10.18 5.44
CA ALA A 86 2.71 9.27 6.33
C ALA A 86 2.11 9.98 7.54
N PHE A 87 2.87 10.87 8.19
CA PHE A 87 2.39 11.70 9.31
C PHE A 87 1.24 12.62 8.90
N ASN A 88 1.42 13.39 7.83
CA ASN A 88 0.41 14.32 7.32
C ASN A 88 -0.87 13.60 6.88
N ARG A 89 -0.75 12.42 6.27
CA ARG A 89 -1.90 11.56 5.95
C ARG A 89 -2.67 11.20 7.22
N TYR A 90 -1.98 10.73 8.26
CA TYR A 90 -2.63 10.42 9.53
C TYR A 90 -3.35 11.63 10.14
N VAL A 91 -2.72 12.80 10.21
CA VAL A 91 -3.34 14.01 10.78
C VAL A 91 -4.58 14.43 10.00
N ARG A 92 -4.53 14.42 8.66
CA ARG A 92 -5.70 14.71 7.82
C ARG A 92 -6.85 13.75 8.07
N ILE A 93 -6.57 12.46 8.26
CA ILE A 93 -7.61 11.48 8.60
C ILE A 93 -8.11 11.73 10.04
N ARG A 94 -7.21 11.90 11.03
CA ARG A 94 -7.57 12.20 12.43
C ARG A 94 -8.53 13.38 12.55
N ASP A 95 -8.32 14.41 11.75
CA ASP A 95 -9.08 15.65 11.81
C ASP A 95 -10.11 15.80 10.69
N ALA A 96 -10.35 14.78 9.86
CA ALA A 96 -11.37 14.92 8.82
C ALA A 96 -12.75 15.12 9.46
N GLY A 97 -13.54 16.03 8.89
CA GLY A 97 -14.83 16.47 9.43
C GLY A 97 -14.71 17.58 10.49
N LYS A 98 -13.50 17.88 11.01
CA LYS A 98 -13.30 19.01 11.92
C LYS A 98 -13.11 20.30 11.12
N PRO A 99 -13.56 21.46 11.67
CA PRO A 99 -13.25 22.75 11.09
C PRO A 99 -11.74 23.04 11.08
N CYS A 100 -11.33 23.97 10.22
CA CYS A 100 -9.98 24.53 10.20
C CYS A 100 -9.58 24.98 11.60
N ILE A 101 -8.40 24.55 12.07
CA ILE A 101 -7.84 24.95 13.37
C ILE A 101 -7.73 26.47 13.53
N SER A 102 -7.48 27.21 12.45
CA SER A 102 -7.24 28.66 12.53
C SER A 102 -8.50 29.50 12.36
N CYS A 103 -9.34 29.19 11.36
CA CYS A 103 -10.46 30.06 11.00
C CYS A 103 -11.84 29.42 11.18
N GLY A 104 -11.92 28.21 11.72
CA GLY A 104 -13.19 27.53 11.95
C GLY A 104 -13.92 27.04 10.67
N SER A 105 -13.40 27.33 9.47
CA SER A 105 -14.10 26.97 8.22
C SER A 105 -14.01 25.48 7.88
N THR A 106 -15.07 24.96 7.22
CA THR A 106 -15.18 23.59 6.70
C THR A 106 -15.31 23.61 5.18
N PRO A 107 -14.25 24.00 4.44
CA PRO A 107 -14.34 24.17 2.99
C PRO A 107 -14.72 22.85 2.29
N ALA A 108 -15.70 22.94 1.38
CA ALA A 108 -16.12 21.83 0.53
C ALA A 108 -14.94 21.23 -0.22
N GLN A 109 -14.94 19.91 -0.43
CA GLN A 109 -13.84 19.24 -1.12
C GLN A 109 -13.75 19.72 -2.57
N LYS A 110 -12.52 19.99 -3.03
CA LYS A 110 -12.22 20.38 -4.40
C LYS A 110 -10.99 19.64 -4.91
N PHE A 111 -10.80 19.62 -6.23
CA PHE A 111 -9.61 19.06 -6.84
C PHE A 111 -8.33 19.70 -6.27
N GLY A 112 -7.35 18.88 -5.88
CA GLY A 112 -6.13 19.33 -5.19
C GLY A 112 -6.24 19.43 -3.66
N GLY A 113 -7.44 19.23 -3.09
CA GLY A 113 -7.68 19.20 -1.64
C GLY A 113 -7.88 20.58 -1.02
N THR A 114 -8.71 20.65 0.02
CA THR A 114 -9.00 21.89 0.76
C THR A 114 -8.43 21.96 2.16
N MET A 115 -7.99 20.82 2.69
CA MET A 115 -7.47 20.67 4.05
C MET A 115 -6.08 20.03 4.03
N ASP A 116 -5.13 20.71 4.68
CA ASP A 116 -3.75 20.29 4.88
C ASP A 116 -3.51 19.85 6.33
N CYS A 117 -2.33 19.28 6.57
CA CYS A 117 -1.75 19.13 7.89
C CYS A 117 -0.88 20.37 8.16
N GLY A 118 -1.43 21.35 8.87
CA GLY A 118 -0.69 22.53 9.33
C GLY A 118 0.19 22.22 10.55
N HIS A 119 1.25 23.00 10.73
CA HIS A 119 2.18 22.89 11.87
C HIS A 119 2.22 24.22 12.60
N TYR A 120 1.91 24.23 13.90
CA TYR A 120 1.97 25.45 14.72
C TYR A 120 3.40 25.98 14.78
N ARG A 121 4.33 25.23 15.36
CA ARG A 121 5.75 25.52 15.20
C ARG A 121 6.22 24.93 13.89
N THR A 122 6.58 25.81 12.95
CA THR A 122 6.91 25.43 11.57
C THR A 122 8.05 24.42 11.53
N ARG A 123 8.07 23.57 10.50
CA ARG A 123 9.11 22.55 10.33
C ARG A 123 10.50 23.12 10.04
N GLY A 124 10.56 24.37 9.57
CA GLY A 124 11.82 25.09 9.36
C GLY A 124 12.41 25.59 10.68
N CYS A 125 11.58 26.16 11.55
CA CYS A 125 12.03 26.73 12.82
C CYS A 125 12.15 25.68 13.95
N ALA A 126 11.29 24.65 13.95
CA ALA A 126 11.22 23.65 15.00
C ALA A 126 11.20 22.23 14.41
N ALA A 127 12.29 21.87 13.73
CA ALA A 127 12.41 20.57 13.06
C ALA A 127 12.15 19.39 14.01
N HIS A 128 12.56 19.49 15.28
CA HIS A 128 12.34 18.50 16.33
C HIS A 128 10.86 18.23 16.65
N LEU A 129 9.97 19.18 16.34
CA LEU A 129 8.53 19.07 16.55
C LEU A 129 7.76 18.62 15.30
N SER A 130 8.44 18.33 14.18
CA SER A 130 7.80 18.01 12.89
C SER A 130 6.83 16.82 12.92
N PHE A 131 7.01 15.89 13.87
CA PHE A 131 6.17 14.70 14.04
C PHE A 131 5.44 14.68 15.39
N HIS A 132 5.38 15.81 16.09
CA HIS A 132 4.67 15.94 17.36
C HIS A 132 3.18 16.17 17.10
N LEU A 133 2.31 15.32 17.64
CA LEU A 133 0.87 15.35 17.31
C LEU A 133 0.12 16.55 17.85
N HIS A 134 0.59 17.17 18.94
CA HIS A 134 0.03 18.43 19.43
C HIS A 134 0.51 19.64 18.60
N ASN A 135 1.62 19.50 17.87
CA ASN A 135 2.14 20.58 17.01
C ASN A 135 1.44 20.61 15.63
N ALA A 136 0.56 19.66 15.33
CA ALA A 136 -0.03 19.50 14.01
C ALA A 136 -1.55 19.29 14.07
N ALA A 137 -2.28 19.96 13.18
CA ALA A 137 -3.73 19.89 13.09
C ALA A 137 -4.23 20.08 11.65
N GLY A 138 -5.47 19.65 11.40
CA GLY A 138 -6.17 19.97 10.16
C GLY A 138 -6.36 21.48 9.99
N GLN A 139 -5.84 22.03 8.89
CA GLN A 139 -5.89 23.45 8.57
C GLN A 139 -6.29 23.64 7.10
N CYS A 140 -7.15 24.60 6.79
CA CYS A 140 -7.52 24.85 5.40
C CYS A 140 -6.33 25.40 4.61
N VAL A 141 -6.32 25.15 3.29
CA VAL A 141 -5.26 25.58 2.38
C VAL A 141 -5.01 27.09 2.47
N ARG A 142 -6.07 27.90 2.56
CA ARG A 142 -5.96 29.37 2.69
C ARG A 142 -5.15 29.79 3.92
N CYS A 143 -5.49 29.26 5.09
CA CYS A 143 -4.77 29.62 6.32
C CYS A 143 -3.35 29.04 6.34
N ASN A 144 -3.19 27.80 5.87
CA ASN A 144 -1.89 27.12 5.92
C ASN A 144 -0.88 27.68 4.90
N ARG A 145 -1.30 27.90 3.66
CA ARG A 145 -0.42 28.30 2.55
C ARG A 145 -0.43 29.81 2.32
N ASP A 146 -1.62 30.40 2.21
CA ASP A 146 -1.76 31.80 1.76
C ASP A 146 -1.56 32.80 2.91
N GLN A 147 -1.80 32.38 4.16
CA GLN A 147 -1.65 33.22 5.37
C GLN A 147 -0.47 32.79 6.24
N SER A 148 0.54 32.14 5.66
CA SER A 148 1.78 31.74 6.35
C SER A 148 1.52 30.94 7.64
N GLY A 149 0.54 30.04 7.63
CA GLY A 149 0.17 29.22 8.78
C GLY A 149 -0.79 29.88 9.78
N ALA A 150 -1.16 31.15 9.59
CA ALA A 150 -2.10 31.90 10.44
C ALA A 150 -1.79 31.73 11.95
N GLN A 151 -0.52 31.95 12.33
CA GLN A 151 0.07 31.50 13.59
C GLN A 151 -0.76 31.80 14.85
N LYS A 152 -1.19 33.06 15.03
CA LYS A 152 -1.98 33.48 16.21
C LYS A 152 -3.32 32.74 16.29
N ALA A 153 -3.99 32.61 15.15
CA ALA A 153 -5.27 31.91 15.08
C ALA A 153 -5.09 30.39 15.24
N PHE A 154 -3.98 29.83 14.74
CA PHE A 154 -3.63 28.43 15.00
C PHE A 154 -3.42 28.17 16.49
N GLU A 155 -2.69 29.06 17.18
CA GLU A 155 -2.45 28.99 18.62
C GLU A 155 -3.75 28.95 19.42
N GLN A 156 -4.65 29.90 19.15
CA GLN A 156 -5.97 29.94 19.77
C GLN A 156 -6.73 28.62 19.58
N GLY A 157 -6.77 28.10 18.35
CA GLY A 157 -7.39 26.81 18.08
C GLY A 157 -6.71 25.62 18.77
N LEU A 158 -5.38 25.68 19.02
CA LEU A 158 -4.70 24.67 19.83
C LEU A 158 -5.08 24.79 21.29
N ILE A 159 -5.12 25.99 21.88
CA ILE A 159 -5.53 26.20 23.26
C ILE A 159 -6.91 25.58 23.49
N GLU A 160 -7.85 25.80 22.57
CA GLU A 160 -9.20 25.21 22.61
C GLU A 160 -9.19 23.67 22.49
N ARG A 161 -8.32 23.09 21.65
CA ARG A 161 -8.32 21.64 21.39
C ARG A 161 -7.53 20.80 22.39
N ILE A 162 -6.43 21.33 22.91
CA ILE A 162 -5.46 20.57 23.70
C ILE A 162 -5.16 21.18 25.07
N GLY A 163 -5.62 22.42 25.33
CA GLY A 163 -5.40 23.18 26.55
C GLY A 163 -4.15 24.06 26.51
N LEU A 164 -4.17 25.15 27.27
CA LEU A 164 -3.09 26.13 27.37
C LEU A 164 -1.74 25.49 27.77
N GLU A 165 -1.76 24.64 28.81
CA GLU A 165 -0.56 23.97 29.32
C GLU A 165 0.24 23.25 28.23
N LYS A 166 -0.45 22.55 27.31
CA LYS A 166 0.23 21.82 26.23
C LYS A 166 0.75 22.74 25.14
N VAL A 167 0.12 23.89 24.93
CA VAL A 167 0.60 24.92 23.99
C VAL A 167 1.84 25.60 24.55
N GLU A 168 1.83 25.96 25.83
CA GLU A 168 3.00 26.50 26.52
C GLU A 168 4.17 25.51 26.52
N ALA A 169 3.90 24.21 26.75
CA ALA A 169 4.91 23.18 26.62
C ALA A 169 5.52 23.11 25.20
N LEU A 170 4.74 23.34 24.14
CA LEU A 170 5.26 23.43 22.77
C LEU A 170 6.11 24.69 22.57
N ASN A 171 5.71 25.82 23.15
CA ASN A 171 6.45 27.09 23.05
C ASN A 171 7.80 27.02 23.79
N ASN A 172 7.84 26.33 24.92
CA ASN A 172 9.05 26.16 25.73
C ASN A 172 9.95 25.01 25.26
N ASN A 173 9.48 24.15 24.35
CA ASN A 173 10.29 23.06 23.81
C ASN A 173 11.24 23.55 22.70
N ASN A 174 12.44 23.98 23.11
CA ASN A 174 13.51 24.45 22.21
C ASN A 174 14.71 23.49 22.15
N ALA A 175 14.59 22.29 22.74
CA ALA A 175 15.68 21.32 22.77
C ALA A 175 15.97 20.79 21.36
N PRO A 176 17.20 20.97 20.82
CA PRO A 176 17.52 20.50 19.49
C PRO A 176 17.48 18.97 19.45
N ARG A 177 16.78 18.43 18.44
CA ARG A 177 16.75 16.98 18.18
C ARG A 177 17.00 16.72 16.71
N THR A 178 18.00 15.89 16.45
CA THR A 178 18.25 15.34 15.12
C THR A 178 17.59 13.98 14.99
N PHE A 179 17.19 13.63 13.76
CA PHE A 179 16.56 12.35 13.46
C PHE A 179 17.43 11.53 12.53
N THR A 180 17.53 10.24 12.83
CA THR A 180 18.25 9.26 12.01
C THR A 180 17.34 8.69 10.91
N ILE A 181 17.91 7.88 10.01
CA ILE A 181 17.13 7.19 8.97
C ILE A 181 16.16 6.19 9.61
N GLU A 182 16.61 5.45 10.62
CA GLU A 182 15.82 4.47 11.37
C GLU A 182 14.63 5.14 12.04
N TYR A 183 14.81 6.35 12.58
CA TYR A 183 13.72 7.14 13.13
C TYR A 183 12.67 7.46 12.07
N TYR A 184 13.06 7.94 10.89
CA TYR A 184 12.11 8.24 9.81
C TYR A 184 11.39 6.98 9.31
N GLN A 185 12.09 5.85 9.21
CA GLN A 185 11.47 4.56 8.89
C GLN A 185 10.42 4.17 9.93
N ARG A 186 10.74 4.33 11.23
CA ARG A 186 9.82 4.07 12.34
C ARG A 186 8.59 4.99 12.28
N ILE A 187 8.78 6.29 12.10
CA ILE A 187 7.68 7.26 11.94
C ILE A 187 6.77 6.88 10.77
N LYS A 188 7.36 6.60 9.60
CA LYS A 188 6.61 6.15 8.42
C LYS A 188 5.76 4.91 8.73
N SER A 189 6.37 3.89 9.36
CA SER A 189 5.68 2.65 9.74
C SER A 189 4.52 2.89 10.70
N ILE A 190 4.76 3.64 11.78
CA ILE A 190 3.75 3.96 12.81
C ILE A 190 2.56 4.69 12.20
N PHE A 191 2.80 5.79 11.48
CA PHE A 191 1.71 6.62 10.97
C PHE A 191 0.99 5.99 9.78
N THR A 192 1.66 5.16 8.98
CA THR A 192 0.98 4.34 7.96
C THR A 192 0.01 3.37 8.62
N ARG A 193 0.44 2.68 9.68
CA ARG A 193 -0.42 1.74 10.42
C ARG A 193 -1.59 2.45 11.10
N LYS A 194 -1.33 3.59 11.77
CA LYS A 194 -2.37 4.40 12.41
C LYS A 194 -3.39 4.93 11.40
N ALA A 195 -2.93 5.46 10.26
CA ALA A 195 -3.81 5.95 9.20
C ALA A 195 -4.71 4.83 8.67
N ARG A 196 -4.15 3.66 8.33
CA ARG A 196 -4.93 2.50 7.85
C ARG A 196 -5.97 2.03 8.86
N ARG A 197 -5.60 1.96 10.14
CA ARG A 197 -6.53 1.57 11.22
C ARG A 197 -7.70 2.55 11.31
N LEU A 198 -7.42 3.85 11.22
CA LEU A 198 -8.44 4.89 11.33
C LEU A 198 -9.35 4.94 10.09
N GLU A 199 -8.79 4.75 8.90
CA GLU A 199 -9.56 4.61 7.65
C GLU A 199 -10.51 3.42 7.73
N LYS A 200 -10.00 2.25 8.15
CA LYS A 200 -10.85 1.06 8.32
C LYS A 200 -11.97 1.31 9.32
N ARG A 201 -11.66 1.90 10.48
CA ARG A 201 -12.68 2.26 11.48
C ARG A 201 -13.77 3.16 10.90
N ARG A 202 -13.39 4.14 10.09
CA ARG A 202 -14.33 5.06 9.45
C ARG A 202 -15.16 4.41 8.37
N ALA A 203 -14.57 3.58 7.52
CA ALA A 203 -15.30 2.81 6.52
C ALA A 203 -16.39 1.97 7.20
N ASN A 204 -16.02 1.22 8.24
CA ASN A 204 -16.98 0.44 9.02
C ASN A 204 -18.09 1.31 9.66
N GLN A 205 -17.75 2.51 10.16
CA GLN A 205 -18.76 3.43 10.73
C GLN A 205 -19.73 3.97 9.68
N LEU A 206 -19.25 4.22 8.46
CA LEU A 206 -20.09 4.65 7.34
C LEU A 206 -20.99 3.51 6.85
N GLU A 207 -20.47 2.29 6.78
CA GLU A 207 -21.24 1.08 6.43
C GLU A 207 -22.36 0.79 7.44
N VAL A 208 -22.13 1.03 8.74
CA VAL A 208 -23.15 0.84 9.79
C VAL A 208 -24.20 1.97 9.79
N ALA A 209 -23.84 3.15 9.31
CA ALA A 209 -24.73 4.32 9.27
C ALA A 209 -25.56 4.42 7.99
N ALA A 210 -25.26 3.60 6.97
CA ALA A 210 -25.97 3.51 5.69
C ALA A 210 -27.03 2.41 5.74
#